data_AF-A0A1U6IJC6-F1
#
_entry.id   AF-A0A1U6IJC6-F1
#
_cell.length_a   1.000
_cell.length_b   1.000
_cell.length_c   1.000
_cell.angle_alpha   90.00
_cell.angle_beta   90.00
_cell.angle_gamma   90.00
#
_symmetry.space_group_name_H-M   'P 1'
#
loop_
_entity.id
_entity.type
_entity.pdbx_description
1 polymer ?
#
loop_
_entity_poly.entity_id
_entity_poly.type
_entity_poly.pdbx_seq_one_letter_code
_entity_poly.pdbx_strand_id
1 'polypeptide(L)'
;MPPTSRNGGGRMPPSAPGATVVPLSAVGALADMSMVEFCLGMALARRAPQSAGELAAEVSAWFDRPVRPRALNAPLDAMLGRGWVAPGAGTYTLSEAGLAALTPFTHALVRMLDGGRRLLDLAVFMSLIKDFERSGS
;
A
#
# COMPACT_ATOMS: atom_id res chain seq x y z
N MET A 1 23.53 27.84 -47.75
CA MET A 1 24.10 27.18 -46.55
C MET A 1 24.37 28.25 -45.48
N PRO A 2 23.76 28.19 -44.30
CA PRO A 2 24.22 28.95 -43.14
C PRO A 2 25.22 28.10 -42.30
N PRO A 3 26.14 28.74 -41.55
CA PRO A 3 27.25 28.05 -40.90
C PRO A 3 26.86 27.42 -39.55
N THR A 4 27.44 26.26 -39.29
CA THR A 4 27.40 25.51 -38.02
C THR A 4 28.03 26.31 -36.87
N SER A 5 27.22 26.69 -35.87
CA SER A 5 27.75 27.32 -34.65
C SER A 5 28.19 26.27 -33.64
N ARG A 6 29.50 26.20 -33.52
CA ARG A 6 30.42 25.68 -32.50
C ARG A 6 29.81 25.31 -31.14
N ASN A 7 30.14 24.07 -30.76
CA ASN A 7 30.15 23.46 -29.43
C ASN A 7 30.48 24.46 -28.30
N GLY A 8 29.48 24.80 -27.48
CA GLY A 8 29.63 25.60 -26.27
C GLY A 8 29.42 24.69 -25.05
N GLY A 9 30.48 24.50 -24.26
CA GLY A 9 30.44 23.76 -23.01
C GLY A 9 29.39 24.35 -22.08
N GLY A 10 28.29 23.61 -21.90
CA GLY A 10 27.23 23.95 -20.95
C GLY A 10 27.74 23.78 -19.54
N ARG A 11 28.24 24.87 -18.94
CA ARG A 11 28.45 24.98 -17.51
C ARG A 11 27.08 24.82 -16.85
N MET A 12 26.88 23.73 -16.11
CA MET A 12 25.66 23.55 -15.33
C MET A 12 25.43 24.79 -14.44
N PRO A 13 24.20 25.31 -14.36
CA PRO A 13 23.91 26.41 -13.44
C PRO A 13 24.17 25.93 -12.01
N PRO A 14 24.77 26.77 -11.15
CA PRO A 14 24.96 26.42 -9.75
C PRO A 14 23.59 26.21 -9.10
N SER A 15 23.39 25.04 -8.51
CA SER A 15 22.20 24.71 -7.73
C SER A 15 21.98 25.75 -6.65
N ALA A 16 20.76 26.29 -6.55
CA ALA A 16 20.40 27.26 -5.53
C ALA A 16 20.65 26.67 -4.13
N PRO A 17 21.23 27.44 -3.18
CA PRO A 17 21.44 26.98 -1.81
C PRO A 17 20.08 26.66 -1.18
N GLY A 18 19.84 25.38 -0.92
CA GLY A 18 18.57 24.86 -0.35
C GLY A 18 17.82 23.87 -1.26
N ALA A 19 18.23 23.67 -2.51
CA ALA A 19 17.63 22.67 -3.38
C ALA A 19 18.25 21.28 -3.12
N THR A 20 17.56 20.43 -2.36
CA THR A 20 17.93 19.02 -2.20
C THR A 20 17.64 18.27 -3.49
N VAL A 21 18.69 17.90 -4.24
CA VAL A 21 18.56 17.02 -5.41
C VAL A 21 18.28 15.61 -4.92
N VAL A 22 17.03 15.18 -5.01
CA VAL A 22 16.64 13.80 -4.75
C VAL A 22 16.88 13.00 -6.04
N PRO A 23 17.63 11.88 -6.00
CA PRO A 23 17.83 11.05 -7.17
C PRO A 23 16.46 10.56 -7.68
N LEU A 24 16.25 10.55 -9.00
CA LEU A 24 15.00 10.12 -9.62
C LEU A 24 14.61 8.69 -9.22
N SER A 25 15.58 7.84 -8.88
CA SER A 25 15.35 6.49 -8.32
C SER A 25 14.62 6.49 -6.96
N ALA A 26 14.73 7.58 -6.20
CA ALA A 26 13.96 7.79 -4.97
C ALA A 26 12.57 8.40 -5.25
N VAL A 27 12.29 8.79 -6.49
CA VAL A 27 10.96 9.17 -6.98
C VAL A 27 10.35 7.98 -7.72
N GLY A 28 9.57 7.15 -7.01
CA GLY A 28 8.61 6.25 -7.66
C GLY A 28 8.93 4.75 -7.68
N ALA A 29 9.84 4.24 -6.85
CA ALA A 29 9.90 2.80 -6.61
C ALA A 29 8.83 2.40 -5.58
N LEU A 30 7.87 1.58 -6.01
CA LEU A 30 6.97 0.91 -5.07
C LEU A 30 7.76 -0.09 -4.23
N ALA A 31 7.34 -0.27 -2.98
CA ALA A 31 7.90 -1.34 -2.15
C ALA A 31 7.68 -2.70 -2.83
N ASP A 32 8.69 -3.56 -2.84
CA ASP A 32 8.51 -4.95 -3.27
C ASP A 32 7.72 -5.70 -2.19
N MET A 33 6.40 -5.80 -2.40
CA MET A 33 5.41 -6.36 -1.49
C MET A 33 4.70 -7.52 -2.18
N SER A 34 4.81 -8.70 -1.58
CA SER A 34 4.04 -9.86 -2.02
C SER A 34 2.56 -9.71 -1.67
N MET A 35 1.70 -10.42 -2.40
CA MET A 35 0.26 -10.46 -2.11
C MET A 35 -0.03 -10.95 -0.69
N VAL A 36 0.77 -11.88 -0.16
CA VAL A 36 0.59 -12.38 1.21
C VAL A 36 0.92 -11.31 2.25
N GLU A 37 2.03 -10.57 2.07
CA GLU A 37 2.37 -9.44 2.95
C GLU A 37 1.31 -8.32 2.87
N PHE A 38 0.78 -8.05 1.67
CA PHE A 38 -0.33 -7.11 1.49
C PHE A 38 -1.57 -7.56 2.27
N CYS A 39 -1.97 -8.83 2.16
CA CYS A 39 -3.12 -9.36 2.90
C CYS A 39 -2.91 -9.29 4.41
N LEU A 40 -1.72 -9.65 4.92
CA LEU A 40 -1.41 -9.55 6.35
C LEU A 40 -1.45 -8.10 6.83
N GLY A 41 -0.90 -7.18 6.06
CA GLY A 41 -0.97 -5.75 6.34
C GLY A 41 -2.40 -5.22 6.37
N MET A 42 -3.25 -5.65 5.43
CA MET A 42 -4.67 -5.29 5.41
C MET A 42 -5.44 -5.87 6.61
N ALA A 43 -5.14 -7.10 7.03
CA ALA A 43 -5.78 -7.71 8.20
C ALA A 43 -5.45 -6.89 9.47
N LEU A 44 -4.16 -6.58 9.66
CA LEU A 44 -3.70 -5.74 10.77
C LEU A 44 -4.26 -4.31 10.73
N ALA A 45 -4.42 -3.73 9.54
CA ALA A 45 -5.02 -2.40 9.38
C ALA A 45 -6.52 -2.39 9.75
N ARG A 46 -7.23 -3.50 9.51
CA ARG A 46 -8.66 -3.65 9.86
C ARG A 46 -8.84 -3.93 11.35
N ARG A 47 -7.94 -4.69 11.95
CA ARG A 47 -7.99 -5.06 13.37
C ARG A 47 -6.58 -5.31 13.88
N ALA A 48 -6.20 -4.58 14.92
CA ALA A 48 -4.95 -4.81 15.64
C ALA A 48 -5.19 -4.67 17.16
N PRO A 49 -4.39 -5.34 18.00
CA PRO A 49 -3.35 -6.33 17.67
C PRO A 49 -3.93 -7.69 17.25
N GLN A 50 -3.17 -8.47 16.47
CA GLN A 50 -3.54 -9.85 16.10
C GLN A 50 -2.37 -10.83 16.26
N SER A 51 -2.66 -12.05 16.71
CA SER A 51 -1.73 -13.18 16.70
C SER A 51 -1.56 -13.79 15.31
N ALA A 52 -0.51 -14.57 15.10
CA ALA A 52 -0.32 -15.33 13.85
C ALA A 52 -1.48 -16.31 13.57
N GLY A 53 -2.14 -16.83 14.62
CA GLY A 53 -3.32 -17.70 14.49
C GLY A 53 -4.53 -16.94 13.95
N GLU A 54 -4.79 -15.75 14.46
CA GLU A 54 -5.88 -14.90 13.99
C GLU A 54 -5.65 -14.40 12.57
N LEU A 55 -4.42 -14.00 12.23
CA LEU A 55 -4.03 -13.63 10.87
C LEU A 55 -4.23 -14.80 9.91
N ALA A 56 -3.84 -16.01 10.30
CA ALA A 56 -4.05 -17.20 9.48
C ALA A 56 -5.54 -17.48 9.25
N ALA A 57 -6.39 -17.31 10.27
CA ALA A 57 -7.83 -17.49 10.14
C ALA A 57 -8.44 -16.46 9.17
N GLU A 58 -8.07 -15.18 9.29
CA GLU A 58 -8.59 -14.11 8.45
C GLU A 58 -8.14 -14.26 6.99
N VAL A 59 -6.85 -14.52 6.77
CA VAL A 59 -6.30 -14.78 5.42
C VAL A 59 -6.91 -16.06 4.82
N SER A 60 -7.13 -17.11 5.61
CA SER A 60 -7.81 -18.32 5.12
C SER A 60 -9.21 -18.04 4.59
N ALA A 61 -9.95 -17.17 5.28
CA ALA A 61 -11.28 -16.77 4.86
C ALA A 61 -11.26 -15.97 3.55
N TRP A 62 -10.27 -15.10 3.34
CA TRP A 62 -10.16 -14.32 2.10
C TRP A 62 -9.75 -15.16 0.90
N PHE A 63 -8.89 -16.17 1.09
CA PHE A 63 -8.43 -17.05 0.03
C PHE A 63 -9.30 -18.29 -0.18
N ASP A 64 -10.38 -18.46 0.60
CA ASP A 64 -11.24 -19.65 0.60
C ASP A 64 -10.42 -20.96 0.73
N ARG A 65 -9.36 -20.93 1.54
CA ARG A 65 -8.43 -22.05 1.72
C ARG A 65 -7.73 -22.01 3.08
N PRO A 66 -7.56 -23.15 3.78
CA PRO A 66 -6.81 -23.19 5.03
C PRO A 66 -5.35 -22.76 4.87
N VAL A 67 -4.95 -21.74 5.62
CA VAL A 67 -3.57 -21.27 5.78
C VAL A 67 -3.10 -21.65 7.18
N ARG A 68 -1.94 -22.31 7.26
CA ARG A 68 -1.35 -22.68 8.56
C ARG A 68 -0.63 -21.47 9.15
N PRO A 69 -0.73 -21.19 10.47
CA PRO A 69 -0.03 -20.07 11.10
C PRO A 69 1.48 -20.06 10.83
N ARG A 70 2.12 -21.23 10.85
CA ARG A 70 3.56 -21.37 10.53
C ARG A 70 3.94 -20.94 9.12
N ALA A 71 3.01 -21.01 8.16
CA ALA A 71 3.27 -20.55 6.79
C ALA A 71 3.36 -19.02 6.71
N LEU A 72 2.88 -18.31 7.73
CA LEU A 72 2.96 -16.85 7.83
C LEU A 72 4.28 -16.37 8.45
N ASN A 73 5.11 -17.24 9.00
CA ASN A 73 6.35 -16.83 9.66
C ASN A 73 7.28 -16.08 8.70
N ALA A 74 7.59 -16.65 7.54
CA ALA A 74 8.47 -16.02 6.56
C ALA A 74 7.98 -14.62 6.11
N PRO A 75 6.71 -14.42 5.70
CA PRO A 75 6.24 -13.08 5.35
C PRO A 75 6.17 -12.14 6.56
N LEU A 76 5.80 -12.60 7.75
CA LEU A 76 5.80 -11.77 8.96
C LEU A 76 7.23 -11.34 9.35
N ASP A 77 8.21 -12.23 9.28
CA ASP A 77 9.63 -11.93 9.52
C ASP A 77 10.16 -10.92 8.50
N ALA A 78 9.74 -11.05 7.23
CA ALA A 78 10.09 -10.09 6.19
C ALA A 78 9.44 -8.71 6.44
N MET A 79 8.20 -8.66 6.91
CA MET A 79 7.52 -7.42 7.29
C MET A 79 8.16 -6.77 8.53
N LEU A 80 8.57 -7.58 9.52
CA LEU A 80 9.35 -7.12 10.68
C LEU A 80 10.70 -6.55 10.26
N GLY A 81 11.42 -7.25 9.37
CA GLY A 81 12.73 -6.81 8.86
C GLY A 81 12.67 -5.51 8.07
N ARG A 82 11.53 -5.21 7.43
CA ARG A 82 11.26 -3.93 6.76
C ARG A 82 10.70 -2.85 7.70
N GLY A 83 10.43 -3.19 8.96
CA GLY A 83 9.82 -2.29 9.93
C GLY A 83 8.36 -1.96 9.64
N TRP A 84 7.66 -2.77 8.83
CA TRP A 84 6.24 -2.54 8.50
C TRP A 84 5.31 -2.96 9.63
N VAL A 85 5.73 -3.92 10.45
CA VAL A 85 4.97 -4.47 11.56
C VAL A 85 5.80 -4.32 12.84
N ALA A 86 5.14 -4.05 13.96
CA ALA A 86 5.74 -4.04 15.28
C ALA A 86 5.32 -5.30 16.06
N PRO A 87 6.26 -5.99 16.73
CA PRO A 87 5.94 -7.15 17.54
C PRO A 87 5.39 -6.72 18.92
N GLY A 88 4.37 -7.45 19.39
CA GLY A 88 3.86 -7.44 20.75
C GLY A 88 4.05 -8.79 21.44
N ALA A 89 3.39 -9.00 22.58
CA ALA A 89 3.41 -10.26 23.30
C ALA A 89 2.61 -11.35 22.55
N GLY A 90 3.24 -12.00 21.57
CA GLY A 90 2.63 -13.03 20.73
C GLY A 90 1.66 -12.47 19.66
N THR A 91 1.66 -11.16 19.47
CA THR A 91 0.80 -10.43 18.54
C THR A 91 1.62 -9.47 17.68
N TYR A 92 0.97 -8.95 16.66
CA TYR A 92 1.53 -8.02 15.69
C TYR A 92 0.62 -6.82 15.57
N THR A 93 1.20 -5.65 15.38
CA THR A 93 0.51 -4.41 15.03
C THR A 93 1.14 -3.81 13.79
N LEU A 94 0.33 -3.17 12.96
CA LEU A 94 0.85 -2.43 11.81
C LEU A 94 1.51 -1.14 12.30
N SER A 95 2.69 -0.82 11.77
CA SER A 95 3.36 0.46 12.03
C SER A 95 2.93 1.53 11.02
N GLU A 96 3.27 2.79 11.29
CA GLU A 96 3.11 3.90 10.33
C GLU A 96 3.86 3.64 9.01
N ALA A 97 5.07 3.07 9.07
CA ALA A 97 5.85 2.73 7.89
C ALA A 97 5.16 1.63 7.06
N GLY A 98 4.55 0.65 7.73
CA GLY A 98 3.74 -0.39 7.09
C GLY A 98 2.49 0.19 6.43
N LEU A 99 1.79 1.09 7.12
CA LEU A 99 0.61 1.77 6.57
C LEU A 99 0.95 2.60 5.32
N ALA A 100 2.05 3.34 5.36
CA ALA A 100 2.56 4.09 4.22
C ALA A 100 2.95 3.16 3.05
N ALA A 101 3.55 1.99 3.34
CA ALA A 101 3.88 1.00 2.33
C ALA A 101 2.63 0.36 1.68
N LEU A 102 1.56 0.12 2.45
CA LEU A 102 0.30 -0.48 1.99
C LEU A 102 -0.54 0.48 1.14
N THR A 103 -0.55 1.77 1.48
CA THR A 103 -1.48 2.76 0.92
C THR A 103 -1.48 2.80 -0.62
N PRO A 104 -0.33 2.82 -1.33
CA PRO A 104 -0.30 2.79 -2.78
C PRO A 104 -0.95 1.53 -3.38
N PHE A 105 -0.77 0.36 -2.75
CA PHE A 105 -1.34 -0.91 -3.19
C PHE A 105 -2.86 -0.94 -2.96
N THR A 106 -3.33 -0.44 -1.83
CA THR A 106 -4.77 -0.31 -1.56
C THR A 106 -5.43 0.60 -2.60
N HIS A 107 -4.81 1.74 -2.90
CA HIS A 107 -5.27 2.64 -3.95
C HIS A 107 -5.27 1.99 -5.34
N ALA A 108 -4.22 1.23 -5.67
CA ALA A 108 -4.15 0.51 -6.93
C ALA A 108 -5.26 -0.55 -7.03
N LEU A 109 -5.47 -1.33 -5.97
CA LEU A 109 -6.53 -2.36 -5.91
C LEU A 109 -7.92 -1.74 -6.11
N VAL A 110 -8.23 -0.66 -5.39
CA VAL A 110 -9.50 0.06 -5.54
C VAL A 110 -9.68 0.54 -6.98
N ARG A 111 -8.68 1.18 -7.58
CA ARG A 111 -8.75 1.68 -8.97
C ARG A 111 -8.90 0.56 -10.00
N MET A 112 -8.24 -0.58 -9.78
CA MET A 112 -8.35 -1.75 -10.65
C MET A 112 -9.76 -2.37 -10.58
N LEU A 113 -10.29 -2.55 -9.37
CA LEU A 113 -11.64 -3.08 -9.16
C LEU A 113 -12.72 -2.15 -9.71
N ASP A 114 -12.50 -0.85 -9.58
CA ASP A 114 -13.34 0.20 -10.14
C ASP A 114 -13.31 0.26 -11.67
N GLY A 115 -12.34 -0.40 -12.31
CA GLY A 115 -12.16 -0.43 -13.76
C GLY A 115 -11.90 0.95 -14.38
N GLY A 116 -11.49 1.93 -13.57
CA GLY A 116 -11.33 3.34 -13.95
C GLY A 116 -12.63 4.13 -14.14
N ARG A 117 -13.78 3.61 -13.66
CA ARG A 117 -15.12 4.16 -13.97
C ARG A 117 -15.84 4.84 -12.79
N ARG A 118 -15.23 4.93 -11.61
CA ARG A 118 -15.82 5.43 -10.35
C ARG A 118 -17.12 4.73 -9.94
N LEU A 119 -17.25 3.43 -10.27
CA LEU A 119 -18.35 2.56 -9.87
C LEU A 119 -18.44 2.37 -8.36
N LEU A 120 -17.33 2.41 -7.63
CA LEU A 120 -17.37 2.33 -6.15
C LEU A 120 -18.04 3.55 -5.54
N ASP A 121 -17.80 4.75 -6.08
CA ASP A 121 -18.50 5.97 -5.65
C ASP A 121 -20.02 5.82 -5.91
N LEU A 122 -20.40 5.27 -7.07
CA LEU A 122 -21.81 5.03 -7.41
C LEU A 122 -22.47 4.00 -6.48
N ALA A 123 -21.78 2.91 -6.13
CA ALA A 123 -22.30 1.92 -5.19
C ALA A 123 -22.53 2.53 -3.79
N VAL A 124 -21.64 3.42 -3.34
CA VAL A 124 -21.81 4.18 -2.09
C VAL A 124 -22.99 5.14 -2.19
N PHE A 125 -23.13 5.89 -3.29
CA PHE A 125 -24.29 6.75 -3.53
C PHE A 125 -25.61 5.97 -3.50
N MET A 126 -25.66 4.79 -4.13
CA MET A 126 -26.86 3.95 -4.15
C MET A 126 -27.20 3.39 -2.77
N SER A 127 -26.20 3.07 -1.93
CA SER A 127 -26.42 2.66 -0.55
C SER A 127 -26.97 3.81 0.32
N LEU A 128 -26.43 5.03 0.17
CA LEU A 128 -26.94 6.21 0.89
C LEU A 128 -28.39 6.55 0.51
N ILE A 129 -28.75 6.44 -0.78
CA ILE A 129 -30.13 6.64 -1.26
C ILE A 129 -31.07 5.62 -0.61
N LYS A 130 -30.70 4.34 -0.61
CA LYS A 130 -31.50 3.27 0.00
C LYS A 130 -31.66 3.43 1.51
N ASP A 131 -30.64 3.92 2.20
CA ASP A 131 -30.71 4.17 3.64
C ASP A 131 -31.63 5.36 3.96
N PHE A 132 -31.61 6.41 3.12
CA PHE A 132 -32.54 7.55 3.25
C PHE A 132 -34.00 7.12 3.00
N GLU A 133 -34.24 6.28 1.98
CA GLU A 133 -35.57 5.72 1.70
C GLU A 133 -36.10 4.85 2.84
N ARG A 134 -35.22 4.13 3.55
CA ARG A 134 -35.58 3.31 4.72
C ARG A 134 -35.85 4.11 6.00
N SER A 135 -35.22 5.27 6.15
CA SER A 135 -35.35 6.10 7.35
C SER A 135 -36.44 7.18 7.25
N GLY A 136 -37.01 7.35 6.06
CA GLY A 136 -38.20 8.19 5.81
C GLY A 136 -39.55 7.45 5.83
N SER A 137 -39.57 6.15 6.20
CA SER A 137 -40.77 5.34 6.41
C SER A 137 -41.01 5.05 7.88
#